data_AF-A0A3P6S3J1-F1
#
_entry.id   AF-A0A3P6S3J1-F1
#
_cell.length_a   1.000
_cell.length_b   1.000
_cell.length_c   1.000
_cell.angle_alpha   90.00
_cell.angle_beta   90.00
_cell.angle_gamma   90.00
#
_symmetry.space_group_name_H-M   'P 1'
#
loop_
_entity.id
_entity.type
_entity.pdbx_description
1 polymer ?
#
loop_
_entity_poly.entity_id
_entity_poly.type
_entity_poly.pdbx_seq_one_letter_code
_entity_poly.pdbx_strand_id
1 'polypeptide(L)'
;MKRSESCGTFVAYISCIQGVIDVWWLYDDGGLTLLLPHLLRISKSYLEGAKLRVFTLPAYTHTMEEEQHSMAALLSKFRIDFADVSVIPDISREPQLKT
;
A
#
# COMPACT_ATOMS: atom_id res chain seq x y z
N MET A 1 25.68 -39.47 7.95
CA MET A 1 24.51 -38.84 8.59
C MET A 1 24.86 -37.43 9.03
N LYS A 2 24.62 -36.45 8.15
CA LYS A 2 24.16 -35.08 8.42
C LYS A 2 23.86 -34.45 7.04
N ARG A 3 22.58 -34.37 6.70
CA ARG A 3 22.07 -33.46 5.67
C ARG A 3 22.19 -32.06 6.25
N SER A 4 22.86 -31.15 5.55
CA SER A 4 22.65 -29.72 5.73
C SER A 4 22.58 -29.12 4.33
N GLU A 5 21.36 -29.11 3.80
CA GLU A 5 20.99 -28.25 2.70
C GLU A 5 20.90 -26.81 3.25
N SER A 6 21.61 -25.88 2.63
CA SER A 6 21.21 -24.48 2.61
C SER A 6 21.63 -23.90 1.27
N CYS A 7 20.73 -24.12 0.30
CA CYS A 7 20.29 -23.16 -0.71
C CYS A 7 21.17 -21.89 -0.73
N GLY A 8 22.11 -21.73 -1.66
CA GLY A 8 21.85 -21.70 -3.10
C GLY A 8 22.03 -20.25 -3.57
N THR A 9 23.27 -19.88 -3.83
CA THR A 9 23.76 -18.56 -4.25
C THR A 9 23.35 -18.18 -5.69
N PHE A 10 22.10 -18.39 -6.10
CA PHE A 10 21.69 -18.30 -7.52
C PHE A 10 20.39 -17.54 -7.82
N VAL A 11 19.72 -16.92 -6.84
CA VAL A 11 18.46 -16.15 -7.07
C VAL A 11 18.51 -14.76 -6.42
N ALA A 12 19.67 -14.10 -6.42
CA ALA A 12 19.82 -12.71 -5.95
C ALA A 12 19.91 -11.69 -7.10
N TYR A 13 19.58 -12.10 -8.33
CA TYR A 13 19.66 -11.28 -9.55
C TYR A 13 18.29 -10.90 -10.16
N ILE A 14 17.18 -11.20 -9.47
CA ILE A 14 15.86 -10.70 -9.86
C ILE A 14 15.64 -9.41 -9.08
N SER A 15 15.88 -8.30 -9.77
CA SER A 15 15.65 -6.92 -9.32
C SER A 15 14.42 -6.78 -8.42
N CYS A 16 14.62 -6.74 -7.10
CA CYS A 16 13.60 -6.23 -6.19
C CYS A 16 13.56 -4.72 -6.44
N ILE A 17 12.73 -4.30 -7.39
CA ILE A 17 12.51 -2.89 -7.69
C ILE A 17 12.05 -2.26 -6.37
N GLN A 18 12.84 -1.31 -5.87
CA GLN A 18 12.46 -0.47 -4.73
C GLN A 18 11.41 0.55 -5.19
N GLY A 19 10.26 0.04 -5.63
CA GLY A 19 9.12 0.82 -6.07
C GLY A 19 8.27 1.25 -4.88
N VAL A 20 7.64 2.40 -5.02
CA VAL A 20 6.58 2.84 -4.10
C VAL A 20 5.29 2.89 -4.90
N ILE A 21 4.25 2.26 -4.36
CA ILE A 21 2.91 2.29 -4.91
C ILE A 21 2.07 3.18 -4.00
N ASP A 22 1.63 4.30 -4.55
CA ASP A 22 0.77 5.26 -3.85
C ASP A 22 -0.67 5.03 -4.28
N VAL A 23 -1.51 4.60 -3.35
CA VAL A 23 -2.93 4.35 -3.58
C VAL A 23 -3.74 5.48 -3.00
N TRP A 24 -4.52 6.13 -3.85
CA TRP A 24 -5.41 7.22 -3.47
C TRP A 24 -6.83 6.66 -3.33
N TRP A 25 -7.15 6.15 -2.15
CA TRP A 25 -8.45 5.58 -1.86
C TRP A 25 -9.39 6.68 -1.33
N LEU A 26 -9.96 7.43 -2.27
CA LEU A 26 -10.82 8.58 -2.02
C LEU A 26 -12.30 8.20 -1.84
N TYR A 27 -12.70 7.04 -2.35
CA TYR A 27 -14.07 6.52 -2.29
C TYR A 27 -14.06 5.02 -2.07
N ASP A 28 -15.13 4.51 -1.47
CA ASP A 28 -15.28 3.07 -1.25
C ASP A 28 -15.70 2.34 -2.54
N ASP A 29 -14.71 2.04 -3.38
CA ASP A 29 -14.87 1.22 -4.60
C ASP A 29 -15.04 -0.29 -4.28
N GLY A 30 -15.42 -0.65 -3.05
CA GLY A 30 -15.57 -2.05 -2.62
C GLY A 30 -14.24 -2.82 -2.54
N GLY A 31 -13.12 -2.11 -2.39
CA GLY A 31 -11.78 -2.71 -2.23
C GLY A 31 -11.07 -3.13 -3.52
N LEU A 32 -11.66 -2.93 -4.70
CA LEU A 32 -11.01 -3.26 -5.98
C LEU A 32 -9.70 -2.47 -6.16
N THR A 33 -9.70 -1.20 -5.77
CA THR A 33 -8.55 -0.29 -5.82
C THR A 33 -7.40 -0.75 -4.90
N LEU A 34 -7.71 -1.49 -3.82
CA LEU A 34 -6.71 -2.09 -2.93
C LEU A 34 -6.27 -3.49 -3.39
N LEU A 35 -7.11 -4.19 -4.16
CA LEU A 35 -6.79 -5.50 -4.72
C LEU A 35 -5.72 -5.40 -5.81
N LEU A 36 -5.81 -4.42 -6.70
CA LEU A 36 -4.82 -4.21 -7.77
C LEU A 36 -3.37 -4.13 -7.27
N PRO A 37 -3.02 -3.23 -6.32
CA PRO A 37 -1.65 -3.12 -5.81
C PRO A 37 -1.22 -4.36 -5.02
N HIS A 38 -2.15 -5.11 -4.42
CA HIS A 38 -1.84 -6.42 -3.83
C HIS A 38 -1.41 -7.42 -4.91
N LEU A 39 -2.16 -7.54 -6.00
CA LEU A 39 -1.81 -8.43 -7.13
C LEU A 39 -0.45 -8.06 -7.75
N LEU A 40 -0.16 -6.77 -7.88
CA LEU A 40 1.12 -6.29 -8.42
C LEU A 40 2.32 -6.59 -7.50
N ARG A 41 2.09 -6.90 -6.22
CA ARG A 41 3.13 -7.24 -5.24
C ARG A 41 3.28 -8.74 -4.98
N ILE A 42 2.45 -9.58 -5.60
CA ILE A 42 2.57 -11.04 -5.52
C ILE A 42 3.93 -11.47 -6.10
N SER A 43 4.47 -12.57 -5.57
CA SER A 43 5.74 -13.13 -6.02
C SER A 43 5.77 -13.35 -7.54
N LYS A 44 6.92 -13.03 -8.16
CA LYS A 44 7.15 -13.04 -9.62
C LYS A 44 6.44 -11.92 -10.40
N SER A 45 5.81 -10.96 -9.72
CA SER A 45 5.33 -9.73 -10.35
C SER A 45 6.46 -8.70 -10.49
N TYR A 46 6.27 -7.72 -11.37
CA TYR A 46 7.23 -6.64 -11.62
C TYR A 46 7.52 -5.78 -10.38
N LEU A 47 6.54 -5.63 -9.48
CA LEU A 47 6.63 -4.81 -8.27
C LEU A 47 6.68 -5.65 -6.99
N GLU A 48 7.21 -6.88 -7.09
CA GLU A 48 7.49 -7.71 -5.93
C GLU A 48 8.36 -6.94 -4.92
N GLY A 49 7.89 -6.85 -3.68
CA GLY A 49 8.58 -6.13 -2.61
C GLY A 49 8.40 -4.61 -2.59
N ALA A 50 7.59 -4.02 -3.49
CA ALA A 50 7.32 -2.59 -3.48
C ALA A 50 6.59 -2.14 -2.19
N LYS A 51 6.90 -0.92 -1.72
CA LYS A 51 6.25 -0.30 -0.56
C LYS A 51 4.89 0.25 -0.95
N LEU A 52 3.85 -0.11 -0.21
CA LEU A 52 2.50 0.39 -0.43
C LEU A 52 2.20 1.52 0.55
N ARG A 53 1.81 2.69 0.05
CA ARG A 53 1.30 3.80 0.88
C ARG A 53 -0.14 4.08 0.48
N VAL A 54 -1.01 4.24 1.47
CA VAL A 54 -2.44 4.51 1.22
C VAL A 54 -2.78 5.91 1.69
N PHE A 55 -3.35 6.69 0.78
CA PHE A 55 -3.86 8.02 1.03
C PHE A 55 -5.38 7.98 1.00
N THR A 56 -6.03 8.49 2.03
CA THR A 56 -7.48 8.53 2.12
C THR A 56 -7.99 9.92 2.52
N LEU A 57 -9.29 10.14 2.36
CA LEU A 57 -9.96 11.35 2.83
C LEU A 57 -10.61 11.09 4.18
N PRO A 58 -10.63 12.08 5.08
CA PRO A 58 -11.42 11.96 6.28
C PRO A 58 -12.91 12.02 5.92
N ALA A 59 -13.73 11.17 6.53
CA ALA A 59 -15.16 11.43 6.52
C ALA A 59 -15.46 12.67 7.38
N TYR A 60 -16.53 13.37 7.02
CA TYR A 60 -16.95 14.62 7.69
C TYR A 60 -17.15 14.46 9.21
N THR A 61 -17.49 13.26 9.67
CA THR A 61 -17.83 12.97 11.06
C THR A 61 -16.67 12.44 11.90
N HIS A 62 -15.55 12.08 11.28
CA HIS A 62 -14.47 11.35 11.95
C HIS A 62 -13.22 12.21 12.12
N THR A 63 -12.44 11.89 13.16
CA THR A 63 -11.10 12.48 13.31
C THR A 63 -10.10 11.81 12.38
N MET A 64 -8.99 12.48 12.07
CA MET A 64 -7.96 11.92 11.18
C MET A 64 -7.36 10.62 11.75
N GLU A 65 -7.22 10.52 13.07
CA GLU A 65 -6.70 9.33 13.75
C GLU A 65 -7.67 8.14 13.66
N GLU A 66 -8.97 8.40 13.84
CA GLU A 66 -10.02 7.39 13.68
C GLU A 66 -10.04 6.81 12.26
N GLU A 67 -9.94 7.68 11.26
CA GLU A 67 -9.91 7.27 9.86
C GLU A 67 -8.65 6.48 9.52
N GLN A 68 -7.50 6.92 10.01
CA GLN A 68 -6.25 6.18 9.85
C GLN A 68 -6.32 4.79 10.48
N HIS A 69 -6.90 4.68 11.69
CA HIS A 69 -7.08 3.40 12.37
C HIS A 69 -8.10 2.51 11.67
N SER A 70 -9.22 3.08 11.21
CA SER A 70 -10.25 2.38 10.43
C SER A 70 -9.66 1.80 9.14
N MET A 71 -8.86 2.59 8.43
CA MET A 71 -8.14 2.17 7.24
C MET A 71 -7.17 1.03 7.52
N ALA A 72 -6.36 1.15 8.57
CA ALA A 72 -5.39 0.14 8.95
C ALA A 72 -6.09 -1.19 9.31
N ALA A 73 -7.22 -1.11 10.02
CA ALA A 73 -8.04 -2.27 10.34
C ALA A 73 -8.63 -2.93 9.09
N LEU A 74 -9.08 -2.15 8.11
CA LEU A 74 -9.57 -2.64 6.82
C LEU A 74 -8.47 -3.36 6.03
N LEU A 75 -7.30 -2.74 5.89
CA LEU A 75 -6.14 -3.34 5.21
C LEU A 75 -5.69 -4.65 5.87
N SER A 76 -5.71 -4.69 7.21
CA SER A 76 -5.42 -5.90 7.99
C SER A 76 -6.41 -7.02 7.71
N LYS A 77 -7.72 -6.72 7.61
CA LYS A 77 -8.76 -7.71 7.24
C LYS A 77 -8.52 -8.31 5.85
N PHE A 78 -8.06 -7.49 4.90
CA PHE A 78 -7.70 -7.95 3.55
C PHE A 78 -6.32 -8.61 3.46
N ARG A 79 -5.55 -8.64 4.56
CA ARG A 79 -4.17 -9.17 4.61
C ARG A 79 -3.26 -8.46 3.61
N ILE A 80 -3.45 -7.16 3.46
CA ILE A 80 -2.62 -6.32 2.61
C ILE A 80 -1.62 -5.60 3.49
N ASP A 81 -0.35 -5.96 3.36
CA ASP A 81 0.73 -5.27 4.07
C ASP A 81 0.93 -3.87 3.49
N PHE A 82 1.02 -2.84 4.33
CA PHE A 82 1.28 -1.47 3.91
C PHE A 82 2.43 -0.87 4.71
N ALA A 83 3.09 0.12 4.13
CA ALA A 83 4.19 0.85 4.76
C ALA A 83 3.67 2.05 5.56
N ASP A 84 2.67 2.76 5.03
CA ASP A 84 2.08 3.93 5.67
C ASP A 84 0.63 4.16 5.23
N VAL A 85 -0.17 4.77 6.11
CA VAL A 85 -1.50 5.28 5.82
C VAL A 85 -1.57 6.74 6.23
N SER A 86 -1.91 7.61 5.29
CA SER A 86 -2.00 9.05 5.47
C SER A 86 -3.41 9.57 5.14
N VAL A 87 -3.99 10.35 6.04
CA VAL A 87 -5.29 10.99 5.83
C VAL A 87 -5.07 12.41 5.33
N ILE A 88 -5.64 12.76 4.18
CA ILE A 88 -5.46 14.06 3.55
C ILE A 88 -6.66 14.94 3.89
N PRO A 89 -6.47 16.05 4.62
CA PRO A 89 -7.57 16.80 5.20
C PRO A 89 -8.45 17.54 4.19
N ASP A 90 -7.94 17.85 2.99
CA ASP A 90 -8.66 18.75 2.09
C ASP A 90 -8.17 18.64 0.63
N ILE A 91 -8.96 18.00 -0.23
CA ILE A 91 -8.71 17.93 -1.68
C ILE A 91 -9.63 18.84 -2.49
N SER A 92 -10.68 19.37 -1.87
CA SER A 92 -11.71 20.18 -2.53
C SER A 92 -11.37 21.67 -2.56
N ARG A 93 -10.26 22.06 -1.94
CA ARG A 93 -9.74 23.43 -1.99
C ARG A 93 -9.29 23.78 -3.41
N GLU A 94 -9.50 25.03 -3.78
CA GLU A 94 -9.05 25.55 -5.05
C GLU A 94 -7.52 25.35 -5.22
N PRO A 95 -7.07 24.94 -6.42
CA PRO A 95 -5.64 24.75 -6.67
C PRO A 95 -4.92 26.08 -6.49
N GLN A 96 -3.81 26.06 -5.74
CA GLN A 96 -3.01 27.27 -5.57
C GLN A 96 -2.26 27.59 -6.87
N LEU A 97 -2.42 28.82 -7.35
CA LEU A 97 -1.63 29.38 -8.44
C LEU A 97 -0.19 29.56 -7.95
N LYS A 98 0.66 28.55 -8.16
CA LYS A 98 2.11 28.68 -7.99
C LYS A 98 2.66 29.40 -9.21
N THR A 99 2.95 30.69 -9.03
CA THR A 99 3.79 31.48 -9.96
C THR A 99 5.25 31.21 -9.66
#